data_AF-Q9PV04-F1
#
_entry.id   AF-Q9PV04-F1
#
_cell.length_a   1.000
_cell.length_b   1.000
_cell.length_c   1.000
_cell.angle_alpha   90.00
_cell.angle_beta   90.00
_cell.angle_gamma   90.00
#
_symmetry.space_group_name_H-M   'P 1'
#
loop_
_entity.id
_entity.type
_entity.pdbx_description
1 polymer ?
#
loop_
_entity_poly.entity_id
_entity_poly.type
_entity_poly.pdbx_seq_one_letter_code
_entity_poly.pdbx_strand_id
1 'polypeptide(L)' 'FAEKEEGGDVKAVCLTLFLLALRSNNEHRKADELEAIMQARCFGLNAAVCLAIRVNTFLSCSQYHKM' A
#
# COMPACT_ATOMS: atom_id res chain seq x y z
N PHE A 1 11.66 -0.42 25.87
CA PHE A 1 11.99 -0.09 24.47
C PHE A 1 11.12 1.07 24.02
N ALA A 2 9.82 0.86 23.74
CA ALA A 2 8.93 1.92 23.24
C ALA A 2 8.93 3.21 24.09
N GLU A 3 8.85 3.13 25.42
CA GLU A 3 8.90 4.32 26.29
C GLU A 3 10.27 5.01 26.36
N LYS A 4 11.37 4.25 26.19
CA LYS A 4 12.73 4.77 26.35
C LYS A 4 13.31 5.34 25.07
N GLU A 5 12.91 4.79 23.92
CA GLU A 5 13.53 5.09 22.61
C GLU A 5 12.54 5.74 21.64
N GLU A 6 11.23 5.46 21.76
CA GLU A 6 10.22 5.83 20.77
C GLU A 6 9.11 6.72 21.37
N GLY A 7 9.39 7.35 22.52
CA GLY A 7 8.46 8.29 23.16
C GLY A 7 7.13 7.67 23.62
N GLY A 8 7.07 6.34 23.76
CA GLY A 8 5.88 5.62 24.19
C GLY A 8 4.88 5.27 23.08
N ASP A 9 5.20 5.50 21.80
CA ASP A 9 4.31 5.12 20.69
C ASP A 9 4.37 3.62 20.40
N VAL A 10 3.71 2.85 21.26
CA VAL A 10 3.62 1.40 21.14
C VAL A 10 2.93 0.99 19.84
N LYS A 11 1.98 1.79 19.33
CA LYS A 11 1.22 1.45 18.12
C LYS A 11 2.12 1.49 16.88
N ALA A 12 2.91 2.55 16.72
CA ALA A 12 3.85 2.66 15.62
C ALA A 12 4.94 1.57 15.69
N VAL A 13 5.48 1.32 16.89
CA VAL A 13 6.50 0.27 17.08
C VAL A 13 5.96 -1.11 16.71
N CYS A 14 4.77 -1.47 17.20
CA CYS A 14 4.13 -2.75 16.89
C CYS A 14 3.84 -2.90 15.39
N LEU A 15 3.33 -1.85 14.75
CA LEU A 15 3.05 -1.86 13.31
C LEU A 15 4.33 -2.10 12.49
N THR A 16 5.39 -1.35 12.77
CA THR A 16 6.66 -1.47 12.06
C THR A 16 7.28 -2.85 12.24
N LEU A 17 7.30 -3.39 13.47
CA LEU A 17 7.80 -4.74 13.72
C LEU A 17 7.00 -5.80 12.98
N PHE A 18 5.67 -5.68 12.92
CA PHE A 18 4.83 -6.63 12.21
C PHE A 18 5.02 -6.56 10.69
N LEU A 19 5.16 -5.36 10.12
CA LEU A 19 5.51 -5.19 8.71
C LEU A 19 6.87 -5.82 8.37
N LEU A 20 7.87 -5.64 9.23
CA LEU A 20 9.19 -6.26 9.06
C LEU A 20 9.09 -7.79 9.15
N ALA A 21 8.30 -8.32 10.08
CA ALA A 21 8.06 -9.76 10.19
C ALA A 21 7.42 -10.33 8.91
N LEU A 22 6.37 -9.69 8.40
CA LEU A 22 5.73 -10.10 7.14
C LEU A 22 6.71 -10.07 5.96
N ARG A 23 7.50 -9.00 5.82
CA ARG A 23 8.50 -8.88 4.75
C ARG A 23 9.63 -9.91 4.91
N SER A 24 10.05 -10.21 6.14
CA SER A 24 11.03 -11.27 6.41
C SER A 24 10.52 -12.67 6.07
N ASN A 25 9.20 -12.87 6.15
CA ASN A 25 8.53 -14.11 5.79
C ASN A 25 8.11 -14.17 4.30
N ASN A 26 8.62 -13.25 3.47
CA ASN A 26 8.26 -13.08 2.06
C ASN A 26 6.77 -12.77 1.80
N GLU A 27 6.01 -12.35 2.81
CA GLU A 27 4.58 -11.99 2.70
C GLU A 27 4.40 -10.50 2.32
N HIS A 28 5.12 -10.05 1.29
CA HIS A 28 5.15 -8.64 0.86
C HIS A 28 3.76 -8.08 0.55
N ARG A 29 2.90 -8.86 -0.12
CA ARG A 29 1.54 -8.45 -0.47
C ARG A 29 0.71 -8.09 0.76
N LYS A 30 0.78 -8.91 1.81
CA LYS A 30 0.05 -8.67 3.06
C LYS A 30 0.61 -7.45 3.80
N ALA A 31 1.93 -7.24 3.74
CA ALA A 31 2.56 -6.06 4.31
C ALA A 31 2.07 -4.78 3.60
N ASP A 32 2.02 -4.79 2.27
CA ASP A 32 1.59 -3.63 1.48
C ASP A 32 0.10 -3.33 1.66
N GLU A 33 -0.74 -4.36 1.74
CA GLU A 33 -2.18 -4.22 2.04
C GLU A 33 -2.40 -3.63 3.44
N LEU A 34 -1.69 -4.14 4.46
CA LEU A 34 -1.78 -3.62 5.83
C LEU A 34 -1.32 -2.15 5.90
N GLU A 35 -0.23 -1.81 5.22
CA GLU A 35 0.31 -0.45 5.18
C GLU A 35 -0.67 0.53 4.50
N ALA A 36 -1.35 0.09 3.42
CA ALA A 36 -2.39 0.87 2.76
C ALA A 36 -3.61 1.11 3.67
N ILE A 37 -4.05 0.10 4.42
CA ILE A 37 -5.16 0.22 5.37
C ILE A 37 -4.81 1.21 6.49
N MET A 38 -3.60 1.10 7.05
CA MET A 38 -3.17 1.96 8.16
C MET A 38 -2.97 3.42 7.74
N GLN A 39 -2.55 3.68 6.49
CA GLN A 39 -2.38 5.04 5.97
C GLN A 39 -3.68 5.66 5.44
N ALA A 40 -4.82 4.94 5.51
CA ALA A 40 -6.11 5.37 4.98
C ALA A 40 -6.01 5.91 3.54
N ARG A 41 -5.11 5.34 2.72
CA ARG A 41 -4.92 5.81 1.33
C ARG A 41 -6.21 5.58 0.56
N CYS A 42 -6.70 6.63 -0.09
CA CYS A 42 -7.80 6.49 -1.04
C CYS A 42 -7.30 5.64 -2.22
N PHE A 43 -7.97 4.52 -2.49
CA PHE A 43 -7.57 3.55 -3.52
C PHE A 43 -7.81 4.02 -4.96
N GLY A 44 -8.19 5.29 -5.16
CA GLY A 44 -8.44 5.86 -6.48
C GLY A 44 -7.16 6.37 -7.14
N LEU A 45 -6.81 5.82 -8.30
CA LEU A 45 -5.80 6.42 -9.17
C LEU A 45 -6.32 7.76 -9.73
N ASN A 46 -5.42 8.74 -9.87
CA ASN A 46 -5.76 9.99 -10.54
C ASN A 46 -6.16 9.71 -12.00
N ALA A 47 -7.18 10.42 -12.52
CA ALA A 47 -7.66 10.24 -13.89
C ALA A 47 -6.57 10.35 -14.95
N ALA A 48 -5.57 11.23 -14.75
CA ALA A 48 -4.42 11.34 -15.66
C ALA A 48 -3.55 10.07 -15.67
N VAL A 49 -3.39 9.42 -14.51
CA VAL A 49 -2.67 8.14 -14.38
C VAL A 49 -3.46 7.02 -15.07
N CYS A 50 -4.78 6.97 -14.87
CA CYS A 50 -5.67 6.05 -15.57
C CYS A 50 -5.57 6.20 -17.10
N LEU A 51 -5.56 7.44 -17.61
CA LEU A 51 -5.40 7.72 -19.03
C LEU A 51 -4.02 7.28 -19.54
N ALA A 52 -2.95 7.57 -18.79
CA ALA A 52 -1.61 7.14 -19.14
C ALA A 52 -1.48 5.62 -19.22
N ILE A 53 -2.06 4.89 -18.24
CA ILE A 53 -2.11 3.42 -18.26
C ILE A 53 -2.84 2.95 -19.53
N ARG A 54 -4.04 3.47 -19.79
CA ARG A 54 -4.86 3.07 -20.94
C ARG A 54 -4.11 3.24 -22.26
N VAL A 55 -3.47 4.39 -22.46
CA VAL A 55 -2.73 4.70 -23.71
C VAL A 55 -1.46 3.87 -23.83
N ASN A 56 -0.66 3.77 -22.76
CA ASN A 56 0.64 3.08 -22.80
C ASN A 56 0.53 1.55 -22.85
N THR A 57 -0.61 1.00 -22.46
CA THR A 57 -0.91 -0.44 -22.57
C THR A 57 -1.77 -0.78 -23.79
N PHE A 58 -1.98 0.19 -24.70
CA PHE A 58 -2.78 0.04 -25.92
C PHE A 58 -4.20 -0.50 -25.68
N LEU A 59 -4.80 -0.18 -24.53
CA LEU A 59 -6.15 -0.61 -24.19
C LEU A 59 -7.19 0.26 -24.93
N SER A 60 -8.04 -0.40 -25.72
CA SER A 60 -9.23 0.25 -26.27
C SER A 60 -10.18 0.70 -25.16
N CYS A 61 -11.03 1.69 -25.43
CA CYS A 61 -12.01 2.17 -24.45
C CYS A 61 -12.92 1.03 -23.94
N SER A 62 -13.33 0.13 -24.82
CA SER A 62 -14.18 -1.02 -24.47
C SER A 62 -13.47 -2.06 -23.60
N GLN A 63 -12.15 -2.24 -23.76
CA GLN A 63 -11.36 -3.12 -22.88
C GLN A 63 -11.13 -2.47 -21.53
N TYR A 64 -10.77 -1.19 -21.50
CA TYR A 64 -10.55 -0.45 -20.26
C TYR A 64 -11.82 -0.34 -19.41
N HIS A 65 -12.99 -0.18 -20.03
CA HIS A 65 -14.27 -0.13 -19.30
C HIS A 65 -14.69 -1.48 -18.69
N LYS A 66 -14.17 -2.61 -19.21
CA LYS A 66 -14.48 -3.95 -18.70
C LYS A 66 -13.52 -4.42 -17.59
N MET A 67 -12.36 -3.77 -17.47
CA MET A 67 -11.34 -4.05 -16.46
C MET A 67 -11.78 -3.50 -15.11
#